data_AF-A0A0L0FCF6-F1
#
_entry.id   AF-A0A0L0FCF6-F1
#
_cell.length_a   1.000
_cell.length_b   1.000
_cell.length_c   1.000
_cell.angle_alpha   90.00
_cell.angle_beta   90.00
_cell.angle_gamma   90.00
#
_symmetry.space_group_name_H-M   'P 1'
#
loop_
_entity.id
_entity.type
_entity.pdbx_description
1 polymer ?
#
loop_
_entity_poly.entity_id
_entity_poly.type
_entity_poly.pdbx_seq_one_letter_code
_entity_poly.pdbx_strand_id
1 'polypeptide(L)'
;MYIAHIRTANADADDIPYSVTAHLGITNQRHIYNGVAILIACVYVEIDNTPAFVQALLQGSNNTWQRLMNEQRATEPALLCELLSVLAVNQAVCEPLGQAYDPQFLRLFPDCLAVYRTLGTSGFNTSLRTGSGLAEPSVYIVAVQRAILLLARTYMAAVRRDDYTPMRDHTITPLLQTVVPLYCDGALDEHVLLLLVHVSTILKVCYDDTGGKLEN
;
A
#
# COMPACT_ATOMS: atom_id res chain seq x y z
N MET A 1 -11.28 -8.58 12.62
CA MET A 1 -12.69 -8.95 12.34
C MET A 1 -13.28 -7.88 11.44
N TYR A 2 -13.61 -8.20 10.19
CA TYR A 2 -14.12 -7.21 9.24
C TYR A 2 -15.56 -7.51 8.86
N ILE A 3 -16.43 -6.53 9.12
CA ILE A 3 -17.81 -6.49 8.66
C ILE A 3 -17.84 -5.50 7.50
N ALA A 4 -18.04 -5.97 6.28
CA ALA A 4 -18.27 -5.09 5.14
C ALA A 4 -19.73 -4.61 5.19
N HIS A 5 -19.96 -3.41 5.71
CA HIS A 5 -21.25 -2.74 5.59
C HIS A 5 -21.34 -2.05 4.23
N ILE A 6 -21.77 -2.77 3.20
CA ILE A 6 -22.21 -2.15 1.95
C ILE A 6 -23.63 -1.62 2.21
N ARG A 7 -23.75 -0.35 2.61
CA ARG A 7 -25.06 0.33 2.61
C ARG A 7 -25.37 0.74 1.18
N THR A 8 -26.29 0.04 0.54
CA THR A 8 -26.94 0.51 -0.69
C THR A 8 -27.81 1.72 -0.33
N ALA A 9 -27.53 2.86 -0.94
CA ALA A 9 -28.41 4.03 -0.89
C ALA A 9 -29.62 3.75 -1.78
N ASN A 10 -30.60 3.02 -1.27
CA ASN A 10 -31.97 3.12 -1.74
C ASN A 10 -32.90 3.04 -0.54
N ALA A 11 -33.65 4.12 -0.36
CA ALA A 11 -34.76 4.23 0.56
C ALA A 11 -35.87 3.25 0.16
N ASP A 12 -36.66 2.86 1.15
CA ASP A 12 -37.94 2.17 1.04
C ASP A 12 -37.90 0.69 0.65
N ALA A 13 -37.53 -0.16 1.61
CA ALA A 13 -38.16 -1.47 1.81
C ALA A 13 -37.81 -2.02 3.20
N ASP A 14 -38.85 -2.38 3.93
CA ASP A 14 -38.81 -3.00 5.25
C ASP A 14 -37.86 -4.21 5.35
N ASP A 15 -37.22 -4.32 6.52
CA ASP A 15 -36.73 -5.54 7.20
C ASP A 15 -36.29 -6.72 6.32
N ILE A 16 -34.98 -6.86 6.07
CA ILE A 16 -34.21 -8.01 6.57
C ILE A 16 -32.75 -7.60 6.88
N PRO A 17 -32.22 -7.79 8.10
CA PRO A 17 -30.79 -7.62 8.37
C PRO A 17 -30.05 -8.92 7.99
N TYR A 18 -29.76 -9.13 6.71
CA TYR A 18 -28.80 -10.16 6.33
C TYR A 18 -27.37 -9.68 6.60
N SER A 19 -26.92 -9.81 7.85
CA SER A 19 -25.50 -9.79 8.20
C SER A 19 -24.88 -11.11 7.76
N VAL A 20 -24.32 -11.16 6.54
CA VAL A 20 -23.50 -12.28 6.11
C VAL A 20 -22.14 -12.17 6.77
N THR A 21 -21.98 -12.82 7.92
CA THR A 21 -20.70 -12.95 8.63
C THR A 21 -19.85 -14.03 7.95
N ALA A 22 -19.41 -13.79 6.71
CA ALA A 22 -18.48 -14.68 6.01
C ALA A 22 -17.04 -14.19 6.24
N HIS A 23 -16.20 -15.05 6.80
CA HIS A 23 -14.75 -14.84 6.86
C HIS A 23 -14.15 -14.93 5.46
N LEU A 24 -14.15 -13.81 4.74
CA LEU A 24 -13.50 -13.73 3.44
C LEU A 24 -11.98 -13.72 3.65
N GLY A 25 -11.29 -14.68 3.03
CA GLY A 25 -9.83 -14.66 2.95
C GLY A 25 -9.32 -13.42 2.21
N ILE A 26 -8.05 -13.08 2.40
CA ILE A 26 -7.42 -11.85 1.86
C ILE A 26 -7.63 -11.71 0.36
N THR A 27 -7.54 -12.81 -0.39
CA THR A 27 -7.79 -12.83 -1.85
C THR A 27 -9.21 -12.40 -2.20
N ASN A 28 -10.21 -12.92 -1.49
CA ASN A 28 -11.62 -12.56 -1.76
C ASN A 28 -11.90 -11.11 -1.38
N GLN A 29 -11.32 -10.63 -0.27
CA GLN A 29 -11.40 -9.22 0.11
C GLN A 29 -10.81 -8.34 -0.99
N ARG A 30 -9.61 -8.66 -1.46
CA ARG A 30 -8.93 -7.94 -2.55
C ARG A 30 -9.81 -7.82 -3.80
N HIS A 31 -10.44 -8.91 -4.23
CA HIS A 31 -11.31 -8.91 -5.42
C HIS A 31 -12.56 -8.04 -5.24
N ILE A 32 -13.20 -8.09 -4.07
CA ILE A 32 -14.38 -7.26 -3.79
C ILE A 32 -14.02 -5.78 -3.82
N TYR A 33 -12.94 -5.40 -3.12
CA TYR A 33 -12.48 -4.01 -3.10
C TYR A 33 -12.07 -3.51 -4.50
N ASN A 34 -11.38 -4.35 -5.28
CA ASN A 34 -11.05 -4.03 -6.67
C ASN A 34 -12.32 -3.80 -7.52
N GLY A 35 -13.31 -4.69 -7.41
CA GLY A 35 -14.57 -4.57 -8.16
C GLY A 35 -15.34 -3.29 -7.81
N VAL A 36 -15.43 -2.94 -6.52
CA VAL A 36 -16.08 -1.68 -6.10
C VAL A 36 -15.28 -0.46 -6.57
N ALA A 37 -13.95 -0.52 -6.53
CA ALA A 37 -13.11 0.56 -7.01
C ALA A 37 -13.23 0.77 -8.54
N ILE A 38 -13.35 -0.31 -9.31
CA ILE A 38 -13.69 -0.24 -10.76
C ILE A 38 -15.04 0.43 -10.96
N LEU A 39 -16.06 0.08 -10.17
CA LEU A 39 -17.37 0.74 -10.28
C LEU A 39 -17.30 2.24 -9.99
N ILE A 40 -16.53 2.64 -8.97
CA ILE A 40 -16.30 4.06 -8.67
C ILE A 40 -15.57 4.74 -9.84
N ALA A 41 -14.52 4.12 -10.37
CA ALA A 41 -13.78 4.66 -11.52
C ALA A 41 -14.66 4.80 -12.77
N CYS A 42 -15.56 3.84 -13.02
CA CYS A 42 -16.44 3.86 -14.19
C CYS A 42 -17.62 4.82 -14.05
N VAL A 43 -18.15 5.03 -12.82
CA VAL A 43 -19.42 5.75 -12.61
C VAL A 43 -19.20 7.17 -12.08
N TYR A 44 -18.09 7.44 -11.37
CA TYR A 44 -17.95 8.66 -10.55
C TYR A 44 -16.75 9.54 -10.89
N VAL A 45 -15.95 9.23 -11.92
CA VAL A 45 -14.79 10.08 -12.32
C VAL A 45 -15.23 11.47 -12.82
N GLU A 46 -16.51 11.68 -13.16
CA GLU A 46 -17.06 12.99 -13.54
C GLU A 46 -17.66 13.79 -12.36
N ILE A 47 -17.62 13.28 -11.12
CA ILE A 47 -18.27 13.92 -9.97
C ILE A 47 -17.24 14.26 -8.87
N ASP A 48 -17.17 15.54 -8.46
CA ASP A 48 -16.27 16.12 -7.43
C ASP A 48 -16.25 15.41 -6.05
N ASN A 49 -17.09 14.38 -5.84
CA ASN A 49 -17.22 13.64 -4.59
C ASN A 49 -16.33 12.39 -4.51
N THR A 50 -15.51 12.09 -5.52
CA THR A 50 -14.65 10.88 -5.54
C THR A 50 -13.84 10.67 -4.25
N PRO A 51 -13.21 11.69 -3.63
CA PRO A 51 -12.45 11.50 -2.39
C PRO A 51 -13.28 10.98 -1.21
N ALA A 52 -14.53 11.45 -1.06
CA ALA A 52 -15.41 11.02 0.01
C ALA A 52 -15.81 9.55 -0.16
N PHE A 53 -16.06 9.11 -1.40
CA PHE A 53 -16.34 7.70 -1.70
C PHE A 53 -15.14 6.80 -1.46
N VAL A 54 -13.93 7.24 -1.82
CA VAL A 54 -12.70 6.48 -1.52
C VAL A 54 -12.51 6.33 -0.01
N GLN A 55 -12.74 7.38 0.77
CA GLN A 55 -12.68 7.31 2.23
C GLN A 55 -13.73 6.36 2.82
N ALA A 56 -14.97 6.40 2.32
CA ALA A 56 -16.02 5.50 2.75
C ALA A 56 -15.69 4.03 2.41
N LEU A 57 -15.22 3.78 1.18
CA LEU A 57 -14.80 2.45 0.75
C LEU A 57 -13.70 1.91 1.66
N LEU A 58 -12.68 2.71 1.95
CA LEU A 58 -11.51 2.27 2.70
C LEU A 58 -11.65 2.44 4.22
N GLN A 59 -12.81 2.85 4.74
CA GLN A 59 -12.99 3.14 6.15
C GLN A 59 -12.56 1.98 7.05
N GLY A 60 -12.93 0.74 6.71
CA GLY A 60 -12.51 -0.43 7.48
C GLY A 60 -10.99 -0.60 7.46
N SER A 61 -10.39 -0.54 6.26
CA SER A 61 -8.94 -0.60 6.04
C SER A 61 -8.20 0.45 6.86
N ASN A 62 -8.71 1.68 6.85
CA ASN A 62 -8.20 2.84 7.56
C ASN A 62 -8.26 2.65 9.08
N ASN A 63 -9.37 2.13 9.61
CA ASN A 63 -9.51 1.87 11.04
C ASN A 63 -8.53 0.80 11.51
N THR A 64 -8.31 -0.25 10.70
CA THR A 64 -7.33 -1.28 11.04
C THR A 64 -5.92 -0.76 10.96
N TRP A 65 -5.58 0.03 9.93
CA TRP A 65 -4.27 0.68 9.85
C TRP A 65 -3.99 1.52 11.11
N GLN A 66 -4.92 2.39 11.49
CA GLN A 66 -4.77 3.26 12.67
C GLN A 66 -4.64 2.46 13.96
N ARG A 67 -5.41 1.38 14.11
CA ARG A 67 -5.25 0.45 15.23
C ARG A 67 -3.84 -0.14 15.27
N LEU A 68 -3.36 -0.67 14.14
CA LEU A 68 -2.04 -1.28 14.02
C LEU A 68 -0.90 -0.27 14.29
N MET A 69 -1.03 0.98 13.84
CA MET A 69 -0.02 2.02 14.10
C MET A 69 0.07 2.41 15.58
N ASN A 70 -1.02 2.25 16.33
CA ASN A 70 -1.04 2.49 17.78
C ASN A 70 -0.48 1.30 18.59
N GLU A 71 -0.34 0.12 17.98
CA GLU A 71 0.18 -1.07 18.64
C GLU A 71 1.71 -1.10 18.55
N GLN A 72 2.41 -1.07 19.70
CA GLN A 72 3.88 -1.06 19.76
C GLN A 72 4.55 -2.42 19.45
N ARG A 73 3.94 -3.26 18.61
CA ARG A 73 4.36 -4.65 18.37
C ARG A 73 4.53 -5.00 16.90
N ALA A 74 5.15 -4.09 16.13
CA ALA A 74 5.26 -4.17 14.67
C ALA A 74 5.89 -5.47 14.10
N THR A 75 6.51 -6.33 14.92
CA THR A 75 7.16 -7.57 14.48
C THR A 75 6.36 -8.85 14.77
N GLU A 76 5.19 -8.76 15.42
CA GLU A 76 4.36 -9.96 15.66
C GLU A 76 3.77 -10.48 14.34
N PRO A 77 3.91 -11.79 14.01
CA PRO A 77 3.43 -12.33 12.73
C PRO A 77 1.94 -12.09 12.45
N ALA A 78 1.09 -12.15 13.49
CA ALA A 78 -0.33 -11.86 13.36
C ALA A 78 -0.59 -10.42 12.88
N LEU A 79 0.16 -9.45 13.42
CA LEU A 79 0.04 -8.04 13.04
C LEU A 79 0.61 -7.79 11.64
N LEU A 80 1.71 -8.47 11.28
CA LEU A 80 2.25 -8.42 9.92
C LEU A 80 1.25 -8.96 8.89
N CYS A 81 0.52 -10.04 9.19
CA CYS A 81 -0.57 -10.54 8.33
C CYS A 81 -1.70 -9.52 8.17
N GLU A 82 -2.08 -8.80 9.22
CA GLU A 82 -3.09 -7.76 9.13
C GLU A 82 -2.60 -6.56 8.30
N LEU A 83 -1.35 -6.15 8.46
CA LEU A 83 -0.71 -5.13 7.62
C LEU A 83 -0.72 -5.55 6.14
N LEU A 84 -0.38 -6.80 5.84
CA LEU A 84 -0.45 -7.34 4.48
C LEU A 84 -1.85 -7.26 3.90
N SER A 85 -2.88 -7.58 4.70
CA SER A 85 -4.27 -7.48 4.25
C SER A 85 -4.65 -6.03 3.92
N VAL A 86 -4.30 -5.09 4.81
CA VAL A 86 -4.54 -3.65 4.59
C VAL A 86 -3.85 -3.16 3.32
N LEU A 87 -2.58 -3.51 3.12
CA LEU A 87 -1.81 -3.11 1.94
C LEU A 87 -2.37 -3.73 0.66
N ALA A 88 -2.78 -5.00 0.69
CA ALA A 88 -3.39 -5.68 -0.46
C ALA A 88 -4.71 -5.03 -0.88
N VAL A 89 -5.55 -4.65 0.08
CA VAL A 89 -6.79 -3.90 -0.19
C VAL A 89 -6.47 -2.53 -0.80
N ASN A 90 -5.55 -1.78 -0.22
CA ASN A 90 -5.16 -0.47 -0.73
C ASN A 90 -4.58 -0.56 -2.15
N GLN A 91 -3.74 -1.54 -2.43
CA GLN A 91 -3.20 -1.77 -3.78
C GLN A 91 -4.31 -2.08 -4.79
N ALA A 92 -5.24 -2.95 -4.42
CA ALA A 92 -6.34 -3.36 -5.29
C ALA A 92 -7.34 -2.24 -5.60
N VAL A 93 -7.45 -1.24 -4.72
CA VAL A 93 -8.26 -0.04 -4.93
C VAL A 93 -7.48 1.02 -5.71
N CYS A 94 -6.18 1.14 -5.46
CA CYS A 94 -5.30 2.10 -6.14
C CYS A 94 -5.24 1.87 -7.65
N GLU A 95 -5.09 0.60 -8.08
CA GLU A 95 -4.94 0.24 -9.49
C GLU A 95 -6.09 0.75 -10.39
N PRO A 96 -7.37 0.51 -10.10
CA PRO A 96 -8.47 1.00 -10.94
C PRO A 96 -8.81 2.48 -10.74
N LEU A 97 -8.56 3.08 -9.57
CA LEU A 97 -8.87 4.50 -9.32
C LEU A 97 -7.83 5.46 -9.91
N GLY A 98 -6.59 5.00 -10.06
CA GLY A 98 -5.45 5.81 -10.46
C GLY A 98 -5.31 7.08 -9.64
N GLN A 99 -5.19 8.23 -10.28
CA GLN A 99 -5.00 9.52 -9.63
C GLN A 99 -6.10 9.89 -8.60
N ALA A 100 -7.32 9.39 -8.75
CA ALA A 100 -8.37 9.65 -7.75
C ALA A 100 -8.05 9.05 -6.36
N TYR A 101 -7.06 8.16 -6.29
CA TYR A 101 -6.54 7.59 -5.05
C TYR A 101 -5.56 8.51 -4.30
N ASP A 102 -5.11 9.61 -4.90
CA ASP A 102 -4.13 10.56 -4.33
C ASP A 102 -4.38 10.90 -2.85
N PRO A 103 -5.59 11.31 -2.41
CA PRO A 103 -5.82 11.71 -1.02
C PRO A 103 -5.61 10.57 -0.03
N GLN A 104 -5.91 9.34 -0.45
CA GLN A 104 -5.69 8.16 0.37
C GLN A 104 -4.20 7.80 0.43
N PHE A 105 -3.52 7.83 -0.72
CA PHE A 105 -2.10 7.50 -0.80
C PHE A 105 -1.27 8.45 0.07
N LEU A 106 -1.44 9.77 -0.10
CA LEU A 106 -0.68 10.79 0.62
C LEU A 106 -0.88 10.71 2.14
N ARG A 107 -2.05 10.25 2.60
CA ARG A 107 -2.33 10.02 4.02
C ARG A 107 -1.63 8.77 4.56
N LEU A 108 -1.62 7.69 3.79
CA LEU A 108 -1.14 6.37 4.22
C LEU A 108 0.38 6.21 4.07
N PHE A 109 0.97 6.84 3.06
CA PHE A 109 2.34 6.57 2.62
C PHE A 109 3.43 6.96 3.62
N PRO A 110 3.34 8.11 4.34
CA PRO A 110 4.32 8.44 5.37
C PRO A 110 4.44 7.38 6.47
N ASP A 111 3.29 6.87 6.95
CA ASP A 111 3.25 5.78 7.93
C ASP A 111 3.82 4.49 7.33
N CYS A 112 3.53 4.19 6.06
CA CYS A 112 4.11 3.03 5.37
C CYS A 112 5.64 3.09 5.37
N LEU A 113 6.24 4.25 5.12
CA LEU A 113 7.70 4.42 5.16
C LEU A 113 8.25 4.25 6.59
N ALA A 114 7.53 4.72 7.61
CA ALA A 114 7.91 4.52 9.00
C ALA A 114 7.90 3.03 9.39
N VAL A 115 6.86 2.29 8.98
CA VAL A 115 6.77 0.84 9.15
C VAL A 115 7.92 0.15 8.42
N TYR A 116 8.15 0.50 7.15
CA TYR A 116 9.23 -0.06 6.34
C TYR A 116 10.59 0.08 7.03
N ARG A 117 10.88 1.27 7.56
CA ARG A 117 12.13 1.55 8.29
C ARG A 117 12.23 0.75 9.56
N THR A 118 11.18 0.75 10.39
CA THR A 118 11.13 0.02 11.65
C THR A 118 11.43 -1.46 11.44
N LEU A 119 10.77 -2.08 10.46
CA LEU A 119 10.97 -3.47 10.08
C LEU A 119 12.38 -3.74 9.51
N GLY A 120 12.93 -2.80 8.73
CA GLY A 120 14.29 -2.92 8.21
C GLY A 120 15.36 -2.85 9.30
N THR A 121 15.09 -2.12 10.38
CA THR A 121 16.04 -1.96 11.51
C THR A 121 15.90 -3.02 12.60
N SER A 122 14.86 -3.85 12.59
CA SER A 122 14.49 -4.75 13.70
C SER A 122 15.39 -5.99 13.87
N GLY A 123 16.70 -5.88 13.62
CA GLY A 123 17.66 -6.99 13.72
C GLY A 123 17.54 -8.06 12.63
N PHE A 124 16.49 -7.98 11.80
CA PHE A 124 16.21 -8.90 10.69
C PHE A 124 17.19 -8.75 9.52
N ASN A 125 17.55 -7.51 9.17
CA ASN A 125 18.59 -7.27 8.16
C ASN A 125 19.95 -7.81 8.62
N THR A 126 20.18 -7.96 9.93
CA THR A 126 21.42 -8.54 10.45
C THR A 126 21.49 -10.05 10.18
N SER A 127 20.39 -10.79 10.32
CA SER A 127 20.33 -12.24 10.06
C SER A 127 20.31 -12.58 8.56
N LEU A 128 19.68 -11.74 7.73
CA LEU A 128 19.82 -11.80 6.26
C LEU A 128 21.27 -11.57 5.82
N ARG A 129 21.95 -10.56 6.39
CA ARG A 129 23.36 -10.25 6.09
C ARG A 129 24.32 -11.38 6.45
N THR A 130 23.98 -12.21 7.44
CA THR A 130 24.82 -13.34 7.88
C THR A 130 24.55 -14.67 7.15
N GLY A 131 23.58 -14.71 6.23
CA GLY A 131 23.27 -15.93 5.45
C GLY A 131 22.70 -17.10 6.27
N SER A 132 22.29 -16.86 7.53
CA SER A 132 21.60 -17.85 8.33
C SER A 132 20.13 -17.93 7.89
N GLY A 133 19.62 -19.14 7.67
CA GLY A 133 18.25 -19.38 7.21
C GLY A 133 17.20 -18.52 7.94
N LEU A 134 16.21 -18.08 7.18
CA LEU A 134 15.15 -17.18 7.61
C LEU A 134 14.26 -17.82 8.69
N ALA A 135 14.33 -17.34 9.94
CA ALA A 135 13.38 -17.70 10.99
C ALA A 135 11.97 -17.19 10.63
N GLU A 136 10.90 -17.93 10.88
CA GLU A 136 9.52 -17.68 10.40
C GLU A 136 9.01 -16.21 10.39
N PRO A 137 9.29 -15.33 11.38
CA PRO A 137 8.88 -13.92 11.36
C PRO A 137 9.44 -13.10 10.19
N SER A 138 10.59 -13.52 9.65
CA SER A 138 11.29 -12.87 8.55
C SER A 138 10.50 -12.78 7.25
N VAL A 139 9.78 -13.85 6.89
CA VAL A 139 9.06 -13.94 5.63
C VAL A 139 7.95 -12.89 5.59
N TYR A 140 7.26 -12.70 6.72
CA TYR A 140 6.22 -11.70 6.87
C TYR A 140 6.76 -10.27 6.82
N ILE A 141 7.93 -10.01 7.42
CA ILE A 141 8.60 -8.70 7.35
C ILE A 141 8.91 -8.33 5.90
N VAL A 142 9.57 -9.24 5.17
CA VAL A 142 9.89 -9.03 3.75
C VAL A 142 8.63 -8.85 2.92
N ALA A 143 7.58 -9.64 3.19
CA ALA A 143 6.32 -9.52 2.48
C ALA A 143 5.67 -8.13 2.70
N VAL A 144 5.68 -7.60 3.93
CA VAL A 144 5.16 -6.26 4.24
C VAL A 144 5.97 -5.19 3.53
N GLN A 145 7.30 -5.24 3.62
CA GLN A 145 8.18 -4.30 2.91
C GLN A 145 7.94 -4.32 1.39
N ARG A 146 7.80 -5.51 0.80
CA ARG A 146 7.46 -5.67 -0.61
C ARG A 146 6.08 -5.09 -0.94
N ALA A 147 5.07 -5.33 -0.11
CA ALA A 147 3.72 -4.83 -0.32
C ALA A 147 3.67 -3.29 -0.28
N ILE A 148 4.45 -2.64 0.60
CA ILE A 148 4.60 -1.18 0.64
C ILE A 148 5.21 -0.65 -0.68
N LEU A 149 6.31 -1.26 -1.15
CA LEU A 149 6.92 -0.86 -2.42
C LEU A 149 5.98 -1.08 -3.61
N LEU A 150 5.20 -2.16 -3.56
CA LEU A 150 4.27 -2.49 -4.62
C LEU A 150 3.11 -1.48 -4.69
N LEU A 151 2.56 -1.07 -3.54
CA LEU A 151 1.57 0.00 -3.46
C LEU A 151 2.12 1.31 -4.03
N ALA A 152 3.33 1.71 -3.63
CA ALA A 152 4.00 2.91 -4.14
C ALA A 152 4.16 2.85 -5.67
N ARG A 153 4.62 1.72 -6.20
CA ARG A 153 4.75 1.50 -7.63
C ARG A 153 3.41 1.58 -8.35
N THR A 154 2.38 0.90 -7.85
CA THR A 154 1.04 0.90 -8.44
C THR A 154 0.48 2.33 -8.49
N TYR A 155 0.65 3.09 -7.41
CA TYR A 155 0.25 4.49 -7.37
C TYR A 155 0.99 5.34 -8.41
N MET A 156 2.32 5.32 -8.40
CA MET A 156 3.12 6.14 -9.33
C MET A 156 2.88 5.79 -10.80
N ALA A 157 2.56 4.52 -11.10
CA ALA A 157 2.20 4.11 -12.46
C ALA A 157 0.83 4.66 -12.92
N ALA A 158 -0.01 5.11 -11.99
CA ALA A 158 -1.38 5.54 -12.25
C ALA A 158 -1.61 7.05 -12.11
N VAL A 159 -0.63 7.80 -11.59
CA VAL A 159 -0.63 9.27 -11.54
C VAL A 159 -0.40 9.85 -12.94
N ARG A 160 -1.15 10.91 -13.28
CA ARG A 160 -1.00 11.60 -14.57
C ARG A 160 0.28 12.43 -14.62
N ARG A 161 0.78 12.63 -15.84
CA ARG A 161 2.08 13.24 -16.10
C ARG A 161 2.22 14.72 -15.73
N ASP A 162 1.13 15.41 -15.44
CA ASP A 162 1.20 16.84 -15.15
C ASP A 162 1.45 17.12 -13.65
N ASP A 163 1.38 16.10 -12.78
CA ASP A 163 1.52 16.20 -11.31
C ASP A 163 2.80 15.55 -10.74
N TYR A 164 3.88 15.51 -11.53
CA TYR A 164 5.15 14.89 -11.11
C TYR A 164 5.89 15.62 -10.00
N THR A 165 5.80 16.96 -9.92
CA THR A 165 6.54 17.72 -8.90
C THR A 165 6.07 17.39 -7.48
N PRO A 166 4.76 17.42 -7.15
CA PRO A 166 4.26 16.93 -5.86
C PRO A 166 4.65 15.48 -5.59
N MET A 167 4.61 14.61 -6.60
CA MET A 167 4.98 13.20 -6.47
C MET A 167 6.48 13.02 -6.16
N ARG A 168 7.36 13.84 -6.75
CA ARG A 168 8.79 13.84 -6.46
C ARG A 168 9.09 14.17 -5.00
N ASP A 169 8.47 15.22 -4.50
CA ASP A 169 8.79 15.76 -3.18
C ASP A 169 8.16 14.94 -2.05
N HIS A 170 6.93 14.46 -2.24
CA HIS A 170 6.17 13.78 -1.19
C HIS A 170 6.25 12.24 -1.26
N THR A 171 6.63 11.68 -2.41
CA THR A 171 6.65 10.21 -2.60
C THR A 171 8.04 9.70 -2.92
N ILE A 172 8.67 10.17 -4.00
CA ILE A 172 9.91 9.58 -4.52
C ILE A 172 11.08 9.86 -3.58
N THR A 173 11.27 11.12 -3.19
CA THR A 173 12.40 11.51 -2.33
C THR A 173 12.35 10.80 -0.96
N PRO A 174 11.22 10.81 -0.23
CA PRO A 174 11.12 10.10 1.04
C PRO A 174 11.28 8.58 0.91
N LEU A 175 10.81 8.00 -0.20
CA LEU A 175 10.99 6.58 -0.48
C LEU A 175 12.47 6.22 -0.62
N LEU A 176 13.21 6.96 -1.45
CA LEU A 176 14.64 6.71 -1.67
C LEU A 176 15.44 6.91 -0.37
N GLN A 177 15.16 7.98 0.37
CA GLN A 177 15.80 8.25 1.67
C GLN A 177 15.52 7.16 2.72
N THR A 178 14.41 6.44 2.59
CA THR A 178 14.04 5.37 3.51
C THR A 178 14.63 4.03 3.08
N VAL A 179 14.53 3.69 1.80
CA VAL A 179 14.90 2.38 1.27
C VAL A 179 16.40 2.27 1.08
N VAL A 180 17.03 3.24 0.41
CA VAL A 180 18.44 3.13 -0.03
C VAL A 180 19.40 2.86 1.14
N PRO A 181 19.37 3.61 2.27
CA PRO A 181 20.30 3.38 3.37
C PRO A 181 20.20 1.98 3.99
N LEU A 182 19.02 1.35 3.95
CA LEU A 182 18.81 0.02 4.52
C LEU A 182 19.49 -1.09 3.71
N TYR A 183 19.82 -0.82 2.45
CA TYR A 183 20.41 -1.79 1.52
C TYR A 183 21.83 -1.46 1.08
N CYS A 184 22.30 -0.23 1.27
CA CYS A 184 23.68 0.17 0.95
C CYS A 184 24.74 -0.59 1.74
N ASP A 185 24.42 -1.03 2.97
CA ASP A 185 25.38 -1.73 3.84
C ASP A 185 25.21 -3.26 3.82
N GLY A 186 24.20 -3.79 3.10
CA GLY A 186 23.83 -5.21 3.10
C GLY A 186 24.59 -6.07 2.09
N ALA A 187 24.73 -7.38 2.37
CA ALA A 187 25.03 -8.35 1.32
C ALA A 187 23.83 -8.43 0.36
N LEU A 188 24.08 -8.43 -0.95
CA LEU A 188 23.05 -8.52 -1.99
C LEU A 188 22.37 -9.90 -1.95
N ASP A 189 21.26 -9.99 -1.23
CA ASP A 189 20.35 -11.12 -1.27
C ASP A 189 19.26 -10.92 -2.36
N GLU A 190 18.63 -12.01 -2.79
CA GLU A 190 17.56 -12.02 -3.81
C GLU A 190 16.41 -11.05 -3.46
N HIS A 191 16.13 -10.88 -2.16
CA HIS A 191 15.15 -9.93 -1.65
C HIS A 191 15.57 -8.47 -1.89
N VAL A 192 16.85 -8.16 -1.71
CA VAL A 192 17.42 -6.83 -2.00
C VAL A 192 17.34 -6.55 -3.50
N LEU A 193 17.63 -7.54 -4.34
CA LEU A 193 17.50 -7.42 -5.79
C LEU A 193 16.05 -7.15 -6.21
N LEU A 194 15.07 -7.85 -5.64
CA LEU A 194 13.66 -7.62 -5.94
C LEU A 194 13.20 -6.21 -5.52
N LEU A 195 13.65 -5.74 -4.36
CA LEU A 195 13.39 -4.38 -3.90
C LEU A 195 14.04 -3.33 -4.81
N LEU A 196 15.28 -3.57 -5.25
CA LEU A 196 15.97 -2.73 -6.23
C LEU A 196 15.28 -2.73 -7.59
N VAL A 197 14.65 -3.82 -8.01
CA VAL A 197 13.79 -3.85 -9.22
C VAL A 197 12.59 -2.94 -9.06
N HIS A 198 11.94 -2.93 -7.90
CA HIS A 198 10.83 -2.02 -7.63
C HIS A 198 11.29 -0.55 -7.64
N VAL A 199 12.40 -0.24 -6.97
CA VAL A 199 13.00 1.11 -6.96
C VAL A 199 13.44 1.53 -8.37
N SER A 200 14.06 0.64 -9.14
CA SER A 200 14.46 0.89 -10.53
C SER A 200 13.26 1.13 -11.43
N THR A 201 12.18 0.36 -11.28
CA THR A 201 10.95 0.59 -12.03
C THR A 201 10.34 1.95 -11.71
N ILE A 202 10.36 2.34 -10.43
CA ILE A 202 9.90 3.65 -9.97
C ILE A 202 10.75 4.75 -10.60
N LEU A 203 12.08 4.65 -10.48
CA LEU A 203 13.00 5.61 -11.09
C LEU A 203 12.86 5.70 -12.61
N LYS A 204 12.59 4.58 -13.29
CA LYS A 204 12.37 4.55 -14.73
C LYS A 204 11.10 5.30 -15.12
N VAL A 205 9.99 5.10 -14.40
CA VAL A 205 8.76 5.88 -14.60
C VAL A 205 9.04 7.37 -14.47
N CYS A 206 9.89 7.77 -13.51
CA CYS A 206 10.28 9.17 -13.34
C CYS A 206 11.27 9.67 -14.40
N TYR A 207 12.23 8.85 -14.82
CA TYR A 207 13.33 9.24 -15.71
C TYR A 207 12.90 9.32 -17.18
N ASP A 208 12.17 8.31 -17.66
CA ASP A 208 11.64 8.30 -19.04
C ASP A 208 10.74 9.52 -19.30
N ASP A 209 10.08 10.05 -18.27
CA ASP A 209 9.21 11.24 -18.37
C ASP A 209 9.94 12.59 -18.23
N THR A 210 11.18 12.66 -17.73
CA THR A 210 12.02 13.89 -17.78
C THR A 210 12.71 14.12 -19.12
N GLY A 211 12.48 13.25 -20.12
CA GLY A 211 13.21 13.28 -21.39
C GLY A 211 14.73 13.08 -21.21
N GLY A 212 15.14 12.42 -20.12
CA GLY A 212 16.54 12.22 -19.75
C GLY A 212 17.25 13.42 -19.11
N LYS A 213 16.52 14.51 -18.79
CA LYS A 213 17.09 15.68 -18.10
C LYS A 213 16.85 15.58 -16.60
N LEU A 214 17.75 14.90 -15.90
CA LEU A 214 17.95 15.13 -14.48
C LEU A 214 18.65 16.49 -14.33
N GLU A 215 17.88 17.56 -14.18
CA GLU A 215 18.45 18.85 -13.79
C GLU A 215 18.91 18.77 -12.33
N ASN A 216 20.22 19.00 -12.14
CA ASN A 216 20.96 18.95 -10.88
C ASN A 216 20.45 19.97 -9.86
#